data_AF-A0ABC8ZU37-F1
#
_entry.id   AF-A0ABC8ZU37-F1
#
_cell.length_a   1.000
_cell.length_b   1.000
_cell.length_c   1.000
_cell.angle_alpha   90.00
_cell.angle_beta   90.00
_cell.angle_gamma   90.00
#
_symmetry.space_group_name_H-M   'P 1'
#
loop_
_entity.id
_entity.type
_entity.pdbx_description
1 polymer ?
#
loop_
_entity_poly.entity_id
_entity_poly.type
_entity_poly.pdbx_seq_one_letter_code
_entity_poly.pdbx_strand_id
1 'polypeptide(L)'
;MGSVSSLLRRDAAVKPIPRCEEGKEEHKVKPLEEEGLGPAALEARGDRFLSSGRRLRGWSCAVSRVFEEAAYAYVLAENWRKAAQALSEQAAYDLQFGDEHELTAASALLRSAKCYAQIEDKEEEEIAAAKHALEKAIALFVKKNNLRLAATSCVELARFYLDRQQLLNASDFYEQAAYYYGANRRRNRYCRFKANLLRFTAVDEQVLCANGMVPVKDCKRRSSRHIKSSDPDWRVQVRLLFSSTSIIQRPWM
;
A
#
# COMPACT_ATOMS: atom_id res chain seq x y z
N MET A 1 -24.74 -45.67 -48.54
CA MET A 1 -24.43 -44.22 -48.42
C MET A 1 -24.80 -43.78 -47.03
N GLY A 2 -23.82 -43.33 -46.25
CA GLY A 2 -24.01 -42.90 -44.87
C GLY A 2 -22.68 -42.40 -44.31
N SER A 3 -22.51 -41.09 -44.31
CA SER A 3 -21.33 -40.38 -43.83
C SER A 3 -21.27 -40.42 -42.30
N VAL A 4 -20.12 -40.78 -41.74
CA VAL A 4 -19.80 -40.50 -40.32
C VAL A 4 -18.49 -39.74 -40.28
N SER A 5 -18.62 -38.45 -40.01
CA SER A 5 -17.53 -37.49 -39.88
C SER A 5 -16.64 -37.83 -38.69
N SER A 6 -15.33 -37.84 -38.94
CA SER A 6 -14.26 -37.99 -37.98
C SER A 6 -14.21 -36.82 -36.99
N LEU A 7 -14.44 -37.12 -35.70
CA LEU A 7 -14.08 -36.27 -34.56
C LEU A 7 -12.56 -36.34 -34.33
N LEU A 8 -11.80 -35.47 -35.00
CA LEU A 8 -10.40 -35.22 -34.65
C LEU A 8 -10.36 -34.24 -33.47
N ARG A 9 -10.30 -34.80 -32.26
CA ARG A 9 -9.79 -34.09 -31.07
C ARG A 9 -8.36 -33.65 -31.37
N ARG A 10 -8.14 -32.34 -31.45
CA ARG A 10 -6.80 -31.77 -31.28
C ARG A 10 -6.58 -31.63 -29.78
N ASP A 11 -5.91 -32.62 -29.20
CA ASP A 11 -5.24 -32.47 -27.91
C ASP A 11 -4.10 -31.45 -28.08
N ALA A 12 -4.42 -30.17 -27.91
CA ALA A 12 -3.41 -29.17 -27.66
C ALA A 12 -2.90 -29.42 -26.24
N ALA A 13 -1.72 -30.03 -26.15
CA ALA A 13 -0.98 -30.18 -24.90
C ALA A 13 -0.84 -28.80 -24.23
N VAL A 14 -1.70 -28.54 -23.25
CA VAL A 14 -1.57 -27.40 -22.34
C VAL A 14 -0.27 -27.63 -21.57
N LYS A 15 0.77 -26.90 -21.96
CA LYS A 15 2.01 -26.84 -21.17
C LYS A 15 1.62 -26.43 -19.75
N PRO A 16 2.03 -27.16 -18.71
CA PRO A 16 1.70 -26.79 -17.34
C PRO A 16 2.20 -25.37 -17.08
N ILE A 17 1.31 -24.52 -16.58
CA ILE A 17 1.64 -23.19 -16.07
C ILE A 17 2.73 -23.39 -15.01
N PRO A 18 3.89 -22.72 -15.10
CA PRO A 18 4.92 -22.87 -14.08
C PRO A 18 4.32 -22.38 -12.76
N ARG A 19 4.17 -23.31 -11.81
CA ARG A 19 3.97 -22.95 -10.41
C ARG A 19 5.16 -22.09 -9.99
N CYS A 20 4.87 -20.96 -9.37
CA CYS A 20 5.90 -20.15 -8.71
C CYS A 20 6.58 -21.02 -7.66
N GLU A 21 7.78 -21.51 -7.96
CA GLU A 21 8.67 -21.96 -6.91
C GLU A 21 9.06 -20.73 -6.09
N GLU A 22 8.51 -20.65 -4.88
CA GLU A 22 9.00 -19.78 -3.81
C GLU A 22 10.39 -20.29 -3.39
N GLY A 23 11.40 -19.95 -4.18
CA GLY A 23 12.76 -20.46 -3.99
C GLY A 23 13.81 -19.55 -4.59
N LYS A 24 14.45 -18.74 -3.74
CA LYS A 24 15.82 -18.22 -3.91
C LYS A 24 16.11 -17.30 -5.11
N GLU A 25 15.21 -16.39 -5.46
CA GLU A 25 15.65 -15.16 -6.15
C GLU A 25 15.89 -14.08 -5.09
N GLU A 26 17.13 -14.02 -4.63
CA GLU A 26 17.64 -12.91 -3.83
C GLU A 26 17.27 -11.59 -4.49
N HIS A 27 16.88 -10.61 -3.67
CA HIS A 27 16.61 -9.23 -4.08
C HIS A 27 17.76 -8.65 -4.93
N LYS A 28 17.67 -8.79 -6.25
CA LYS A 28 18.34 -7.93 -7.22
C LYS A 28 17.27 -7.08 -7.90
N VAL A 29 16.69 -6.16 -7.13
CA VAL A 29 16.39 -4.84 -7.71
C VAL A 29 17.73 -4.39 -8.25
N LYS A 30 17.94 -4.44 -9.58
CA LYS A 30 19.21 -4.09 -10.21
C LYS A 30 19.67 -2.74 -9.65
N PRO A 31 20.69 -2.70 -8.77
CA PRO A 31 21.13 -1.45 -8.18
C PRO A 31 22.40 -1.11 -8.92
N LEU A 32 22.39 -0.35 -10.03
CA LEU A 32 23.65 0.24 -10.50
C LEU A 32 23.61 1.30 -11.60
N GLU A 33 22.56 1.45 -12.42
CA GLU A 33 22.55 2.47 -13.50
C GLU A 33 21.63 3.68 -13.21
N GLU A 34 21.16 3.80 -11.96
CA GLU A 34 20.14 4.78 -11.56
C GLU A 34 20.71 6.00 -10.82
N GLU A 35 22.04 6.15 -10.76
CA GLU A 35 22.73 7.14 -9.91
C GLU A 35 22.91 8.52 -10.56
N GLY A 36 22.64 8.67 -11.86
CA GLY A 36 22.79 9.94 -12.59
C GLY A 36 21.54 10.44 -13.31
N LEU A 37 20.41 9.74 -13.21
CA LEU A 37 19.19 10.13 -13.91
C LEU A 37 18.47 11.25 -13.14
N GLY A 38 18.27 12.39 -13.80
CA GLY A 38 17.46 13.48 -13.27
C GLY A 38 15.99 13.07 -13.08
N PRO A 39 15.21 13.83 -12.29
CA PRO A 39 13.82 13.51 -11.96
C PRO A 39 12.95 13.28 -13.20
N ALA A 40 13.13 14.08 -14.26
CA ALA A 40 12.39 13.92 -15.52
C ALA A 40 12.69 12.58 -16.24
N ALA A 41 13.92 12.09 -16.16
CA ALA A 41 14.28 10.81 -16.79
C ALA A 41 13.72 9.62 -16.00
N LEU A 42 13.65 9.74 -14.67
CA LEU A 42 12.98 8.77 -13.79
C LEU A 42 11.47 8.74 -14.03
N GLU A 43 10.82 9.91 -14.16
CA GLU A 43 9.40 9.96 -14.54
C GLU A 43 9.14 9.33 -15.91
N ALA A 44 9.92 9.68 -16.93
CA ALA A 44 9.78 9.12 -18.28
C ALA A 44 10.00 7.60 -18.29
N ARG A 45 10.81 7.07 -17.37
CA ARG A 45 10.94 5.62 -17.15
C ARG A 45 9.69 5.04 -16.52
N GLY A 46 9.14 5.68 -15.48
CA GLY A 46 7.85 5.31 -14.90
C GLY A 46 6.75 5.27 -15.96
N ASP A 47 6.66 6.28 -16.82
CA ASP A 47 5.67 6.39 -17.89
C ASP A 47 5.81 5.25 -18.92
N ARG A 48 7.04 4.84 -19.25
CA ARG A 48 7.32 3.69 -20.12
C ARG A 48 6.84 2.37 -19.51
N PHE A 49 7.13 2.15 -18.23
CA PHE A 49 6.67 0.95 -17.52
C PHE A 49 5.14 0.93 -17.40
N LEU A 50 4.54 2.03 -16.96
CA LEU A 50 3.08 2.14 -16.83
C LEU A 50 2.37 1.89 -18.17
N SER A 51 2.87 2.50 -19.25
CA SER A 51 2.35 2.27 -20.60
C SER A 51 2.51 0.83 -21.06
N SER A 52 3.61 0.17 -20.68
CA SER A 52 3.85 -1.24 -21.00
C SER A 52 2.89 -2.14 -20.23
N GLY A 53 2.69 -1.92 -18.93
CA GLY A 53 1.75 -2.66 -18.10
C GLY A 53 0.32 -2.59 -18.64
N ARG A 54 -0.14 -1.41 -19.07
CA ARG A 54 -1.47 -1.20 -19.65
C ARG A 54 -1.69 -1.91 -20.99
N ARG A 55 -0.63 -2.19 -21.75
CA ARG A 55 -0.72 -2.87 -23.07
C ARG A 55 -0.79 -4.38 -22.95
N LEU A 56 -0.36 -4.94 -21.83
CA LEU A 56 -0.29 -6.38 -21.62
C LEU A 56 -1.69 -6.92 -21.29
N ARG A 57 -2.02 -8.09 -21.85
CA ARG A 57 -3.31 -8.78 -21.65
C ARG A 57 -3.10 -10.10 -20.93
N GLY A 58 -4.11 -10.51 -20.17
CA GLY A 58 -4.07 -11.70 -19.33
C GLY A 58 -3.26 -11.47 -18.05
N TRP A 59 -3.39 -12.38 -17.08
CA TRP A 59 -2.63 -12.28 -15.84
C TRP A 59 -1.19 -12.75 -16.01
N SER A 60 -0.25 -12.01 -15.44
CA SER A 60 1.12 -12.48 -15.24
C SER A 60 1.79 -11.71 -14.11
N CYS A 61 2.55 -12.41 -13.26
CA CYS A 61 3.42 -11.79 -12.25
C CYS A 61 4.35 -10.75 -12.86
N ALA A 62 4.80 -10.95 -14.11
CA ALA A 62 5.66 -9.99 -14.79
C ALA A 62 4.94 -8.65 -15.03
N VAL A 63 3.64 -8.68 -15.33
CA VAL A 63 2.85 -7.46 -15.55
C VAL A 63 2.61 -6.72 -14.24
N SER A 64 2.28 -7.44 -13.16
CA SER A 64 2.14 -6.82 -11.83
C SER A 64 3.46 -6.17 -11.38
N ARG A 65 4.61 -6.80 -11.63
CA ARG A 65 5.94 -6.23 -11.38
C ARG A 65 6.25 -4.99 -12.22
N VAL A 66 5.77 -4.90 -13.46
CA VAL A 66 5.96 -3.70 -14.30
C VAL A 66 5.28 -2.48 -13.66
N PHE A 67 4.12 -2.64 -13.02
CA PHE A 67 3.51 -1.54 -12.26
C PHE A 67 4.31 -1.18 -10.99
N GLU A 68 4.88 -2.17 -10.29
CA GLU A 68 5.77 -1.91 -9.15
C GLU A 68 7.03 -1.14 -9.57
N GLU A 69 7.64 -1.50 -10.70
CA GLU A 69 8.79 -0.80 -11.27
C GLU A 69 8.44 0.62 -11.70
N ALA A 70 7.24 0.83 -12.27
CA ALA A 70 6.73 2.17 -12.57
C ALA A 70 6.59 3.00 -11.30
N ALA A 71 5.93 2.46 -10.27
CA ALA A 71 5.74 3.13 -9.00
C ALA A 71 7.08 3.46 -8.32
N TYR A 72 8.04 2.55 -8.35
CA TYR A 72 9.38 2.78 -7.81
C TYR A 72 10.08 3.93 -8.52
N ALA A 73 10.04 3.96 -9.86
CA ALA A 73 10.63 5.05 -10.65
C ALA A 73 9.99 6.41 -10.32
N TYR A 74 8.66 6.47 -10.15
CA TYR A 74 7.97 7.69 -9.75
C TYR A 74 8.32 8.14 -8.33
N VAL A 75 8.45 7.21 -7.37
CA VAL A 75 8.89 7.55 -6.01
C VAL A 75 10.31 8.11 -6.01
N LEU A 76 11.23 7.55 -6.80
CA LEU A 76 12.57 8.09 -6.95
C LEU A 76 12.59 9.49 -7.59
N ALA A 77 11.60 9.80 -8.43
CA ALA A 77 11.40 11.12 -9.00
C ALA A 77 10.63 12.08 -8.09
N GLU A 78 10.28 11.68 -6.86
CA GLU A 78 9.39 12.40 -5.93
C GLU A 78 7.96 12.66 -6.48
N ASN A 79 7.57 11.99 -7.56
CA ASN A 79 6.23 12.11 -8.10
C ASN A 79 5.28 11.12 -7.40
N TRP A 80 4.89 11.48 -6.18
CA TRP A 80 4.03 10.67 -5.32
C TRP A 80 2.64 10.41 -5.91
N ARG A 81 2.10 11.34 -6.72
CA ARG A 81 0.80 11.19 -7.39
C ARG A 81 0.83 10.08 -8.43
N LYS A 82 1.78 10.14 -9.36
CA LYS A 82 1.95 9.08 -10.38
C LYS A 82 2.30 7.74 -9.74
N ALA A 83 3.10 7.74 -8.67
CA ALA A 83 3.39 6.52 -7.91
C ALA A 83 2.12 5.89 -7.32
N ALA A 84 1.28 6.68 -6.65
CA ALA A 84 0.03 6.21 -6.07
C ALA A 84 -0.93 5.65 -7.13
N GLN A 85 -1.00 6.30 -8.29
CA GLN A 85 -1.79 5.85 -9.43
C GLN A 85 -1.28 4.54 -10.03
N ALA A 86 0.03 4.39 -10.23
CA ALA A 86 0.60 3.14 -10.74
C ALA A 86 0.27 1.95 -9.83
N LEU A 87 0.30 2.16 -8.50
CA LEU A 87 -0.03 1.13 -7.51
C LEU A 87 -1.54 0.84 -7.43
N SER A 88 -2.40 1.84 -7.65
CA SER A 88 -3.84 1.59 -7.71
C SER A 88 -4.22 0.82 -8.97
N GLU A 89 -3.55 1.08 -10.10
CA GLU A 89 -3.68 0.29 -11.33
C GLU A 89 -3.15 -1.13 -11.15
N GLN A 90 -2.02 -1.34 -10.46
CA GLN A 90 -1.54 -2.66 -10.08
C GLN A 90 -2.60 -3.42 -9.29
N ALA A 91 -3.18 -2.80 -8.26
CA ALA A 91 -4.20 -3.43 -7.43
C ALA A 91 -5.46 -3.78 -8.24
N ALA A 92 -5.89 -2.89 -9.14
CA ALA A 92 -7.02 -3.14 -10.01
C ALA A 92 -6.74 -4.30 -10.98
N TYR A 93 -5.53 -4.36 -11.53
CA TYR A 93 -5.08 -5.47 -12.38
C TYR A 93 -5.08 -6.80 -11.62
N ASP A 94 -4.46 -6.85 -10.44
CA ASP A 94 -4.38 -8.07 -9.64
C ASP A 94 -5.78 -8.60 -9.25
N LEU A 95 -6.71 -7.71 -8.88
CA LEU A 95 -8.08 -8.09 -8.51
C LEU A 95 -8.91 -8.67 -9.67
N GLN A 96 -8.57 -8.35 -10.93
CA GLN A 96 -9.30 -8.88 -12.09
C GLN A 96 -9.14 -10.40 -12.26
N PHE A 97 -8.07 -10.97 -11.72
CA PHE A 97 -7.70 -12.36 -11.96
C PHE A 97 -7.94 -13.28 -10.75
N GLY A 98 -8.71 -12.81 -9.77
CA GLY A 98 -9.34 -13.65 -8.77
C GLY A 98 -8.60 -13.75 -7.44
N ASP A 99 -9.02 -14.74 -6.66
CA ASP A 99 -8.79 -14.83 -5.22
C ASP A 99 -7.31 -15.06 -4.84
N GLU A 100 -6.49 -15.59 -5.76
CA GLU A 100 -5.06 -15.86 -5.54
C GLU A 100 -4.20 -14.58 -5.44
N HIS A 101 -4.67 -13.47 -6.02
CA HIS A 101 -3.91 -12.21 -6.12
C HIS A 101 -4.46 -11.11 -5.23
N GLU A 102 -5.45 -11.42 -4.39
CA GLU A 102 -6.03 -10.43 -3.47
C GLU A 102 -5.02 -9.90 -2.45
N LEU A 103 -4.04 -10.71 -2.03
CA LEU A 103 -2.99 -10.26 -1.11
C LEU A 103 -2.02 -9.28 -1.79
N THR A 104 -1.63 -9.52 -3.04
CA THR A 104 -0.76 -8.62 -3.82
C THR A 104 -1.49 -7.31 -4.10
N ALA A 105 -2.76 -7.40 -4.48
CA ALA A 105 -3.63 -6.24 -4.61
C ALA A 105 -3.74 -5.43 -3.31
N ALA A 106 -3.99 -6.09 -2.17
CA ALA A 106 -4.07 -5.41 -0.86
C ALA A 106 -2.76 -4.69 -0.50
N SER A 107 -1.63 -5.30 -0.83
CA SER A 107 -0.30 -4.74 -0.59
C SER A 107 -0.02 -3.54 -1.50
N ALA A 108 -0.42 -3.61 -2.77
CA ALA A 108 -0.36 -2.49 -3.70
C ALA A 108 -1.25 -1.32 -3.25
N LEU A 109 -2.48 -1.59 -2.77
CA LEU A 109 -3.37 -0.57 -2.20
C LEU A 109 -2.77 0.10 -0.95
N LEU A 110 -2.17 -0.67 -0.05
CA LEU A 110 -1.49 -0.12 1.13
C LEU A 110 -0.30 0.78 0.74
N ARG A 111 0.49 0.37 -0.27
CA ARG A 111 1.58 1.20 -0.81
C ARG A 111 1.04 2.47 -1.46
N SER A 112 -0.04 2.36 -2.24
CA SER A 112 -0.71 3.51 -2.88
C SER A 112 -1.15 4.53 -1.84
N ALA A 113 -1.81 4.09 -0.76
CA ALA A 113 -2.18 4.96 0.36
C ALA A 113 -0.98 5.62 1.05
N LYS A 114 0.13 4.89 1.21
CA LYS A 114 1.38 5.48 1.75
C LYS A 114 2.00 6.51 0.82
N CYS A 115 1.88 6.34 -0.50
CA CYS A 115 2.28 7.38 -1.47
C CYS A 115 1.39 8.62 -1.34
N TYR A 116 0.07 8.45 -1.24
CA TYR A 116 -0.82 9.57 -0.96
C TYR A 116 -0.48 10.27 0.36
N ALA A 117 0.02 9.56 1.37
CA ALA A 117 0.47 10.16 2.63
C ALA A 117 1.63 11.17 2.46
N GLN A 118 2.42 11.05 1.38
CA GLN A 118 3.60 11.89 1.08
C GLN A 118 3.28 13.14 0.25
N ILE A 119 2.03 13.32 -0.19
CA ILE A 119 1.62 14.52 -0.91
C ILE A 119 1.30 15.61 0.12
N GLU A 120 1.90 16.80 0.00
CA GLU A 120 1.66 17.90 0.95
C GLU A 120 0.26 18.51 0.75
N ASP A 121 -0.08 18.90 -0.49
CA ASP A 121 -1.36 19.49 -0.85
C ASP A 121 -2.24 18.49 -1.60
N LYS A 122 -3.12 17.80 -0.85
CA LYS A 122 -4.01 16.77 -1.41
C LYS A 122 -5.35 17.36 -1.78
N GLU A 123 -5.82 16.98 -2.96
CA GLU A 123 -7.19 17.25 -3.38
C GLU A 123 -8.18 16.33 -2.63
N GLU A 124 -9.46 16.73 -2.54
CA GLU A 124 -10.49 15.93 -1.88
C GLU A 124 -10.64 14.53 -2.51
N GLU A 125 -10.43 14.43 -3.82
CA GLU A 125 -10.46 13.16 -4.55
C GLU A 125 -9.30 12.24 -4.14
N GLU A 126 -8.08 12.77 -4.04
CA GLU A 126 -6.90 12.03 -3.58
C GLU A 126 -7.05 11.58 -2.13
N ILE A 127 -7.66 12.44 -1.31
CA ILE A 127 -8.06 12.17 0.06
C ILE A 127 -9.03 10.99 0.13
N ALA A 128 -10.07 10.97 -0.70
CA ALA A 128 -11.05 9.90 -0.75
C ALA A 128 -10.44 8.60 -1.28
N ALA A 129 -9.59 8.69 -2.32
CA ALA A 129 -8.87 7.56 -2.89
C ALA A 129 -7.95 6.90 -1.86
N ALA A 130 -7.18 7.68 -1.10
CA ALA A 130 -6.31 7.17 -0.05
C ALA A 130 -7.09 6.44 1.05
N LYS A 131 -8.22 7.01 1.49
CA LYS A 131 -9.11 6.37 2.48
C LYS A 131 -9.64 5.05 1.95
N HIS A 132 -10.23 5.06 0.76
CA HIS A 132 -10.81 3.89 0.14
C HIS A 132 -9.75 2.79 -0.09
N ALA A 133 -8.53 3.16 -0.50
CA ALA A 133 -7.42 2.21 -0.65
C ALA A 133 -7.07 1.53 0.68
N LEU A 134 -7.03 2.27 1.79
CA LEU A 134 -6.77 1.72 3.12
C LEU A 134 -7.88 0.79 3.60
N GLU A 135 -9.14 1.21 3.48
CA GLU A 135 -10.30 0.40 3.86
C GLU A 135 -10.37 -0.91 3.08
N LYS A 136 -10.16 -0.84 1.76
CA LYS A 136 -10.13 -2.01 0.88
C LYS A 136 -8.94 -2.91 1.19
N ALA A 137 -7.76 -2.36 1.48
CA ALA A 137 -6.59 -3.14 1.89
C ALA A 137 -6.85 -3.88 3.21
N ILE A 138 -7.44 -3.22 4.22
CA ILE A 138 -7.81 -3.86 5.50
C ILE A 138 -8.76 -5.03 5.24
N ALA A 139 -9.84 -4.80 4.48
CA ALA A 139 -10.82 -5.83 4.19
C ALA A 139 -10.20 -7.06 3.52
N LEU A 140 -9.34 -6.87 2.52
CA LEU A 140 -8.65 -7.96 1.82
C LEU A 140 -7.65 -8.70 2.73
N PHE A 141 -6.87 -7.98 3.54
CA PHE A 141 -5.93 -8.62 4.48
C PHE A 141 -6.67 -9.43 5.55
N VAL A 142 -7.80 -8.94 6.05
CA VAL A 142 -8.64 -9.68 7.01
C VAL A 142 -9.26 -10.90 6.34
N LYS A 143 -9.82 -10.77 5.13
CA LYS A 143 -10.39 -11.89 4.35
C LYS A 143 -9.36 -13.01 4.15
N LYS A 144 -8.10 -12.65 3.87
CA LYS A 144 -6.99 -13.59 3.65
C LYS A 144 -6.22 -13.96 4.93
N ASN A 145 -6.74 -13.60 6.10
CA ASN A 145 -6.16 -13.89 7.41
C ASN A 145 -4.73 -13.37 7.62
N ASN A 146 -4.31 -12.33 6.89
CA ASN A 146 -3.03 -11.66 7.11
C ASN A 146 -3.19 -10.54 8.15
N LEU A 147 -3.39 -10.93 9.41
CA LEU A 147 -3.71 -10.00 10.50
C LEU A 147 -2.59 -8.98 10.77
N ARG A 148 -1.32 -9.31 10.50
CA ARG A 148 -0.20 -8.38 10.69
C ARG A 148 -0.29 -7.20 9.72
N LEU A 149 -0.56 -7.45 8.44
CA LEU A 149 -0.71 -6.38 7.46
C LEU A 149 -2.03 -5.66 7.65
N ALA A 150 -3.12 -6.35 8.02
CA ALA A 150 -4.37 -5.69 8.43
C ALA A 150 -4.15 -4.69 9.57
N ALA A 151 -3.43 -5.10 10.63
CA ALA A 151 -3.08 -4.22 11.75
C ALA A 151 -2.24 -3.00 11.31
N THR A 152 -1.31 -3.21 10.37
CA THR A 152 -0.48 -2.14 9.82
C THR A 152 -1.34 -1.15 9.03
N SER A 153 -2.24 -1.64 8.19
CA SER A 153 -3.19 -0.80 7.45
C SER A 153 -4.14 -0.03 8.39
N CYS A 154 -4.62 -0.65 9.47
CA CYS A 154 -5.41 0.05 10.49
C CYS A 154 -4.63 1.20 11.15
N VAL A 155 -3.33 1.02 11.42
CA VAL A 155 -2.49 2.10 11.96
C VAL A 155 -2.35 3.26 10.96
N GLU A 156 -2.14 2.96 9.67
CA GLU A 156 -2.06 4.01 8.65
C GLU A 156 -3.41 4.73 8.47
N LEU A 157 -4.54 4.02 8.55
CA LEU A 157 -5.88 4.63 8.53
C LEU A 157 -6.15 5.47 9.77
N ALA A 158 -5.71 5.03 10.95
CA ALA A 158 -5.79 5.82 12.16
C ALA A 158 -4.98 7.13 12.04
N ARG A 159 -3.78 7.07 11.46
CA ARG A 159 -2.96 8.27 11.18
C ARG A 159 -3.65 9.22 10.20
N PHE A 160 -4.26 8.67 9.15
CA PHE A 160 -5.05 9.45 8.20
C PHE A 160 -6.20 10.22 8.90
N TYR A 161 -6.88 9.60 9.87
CA TYR A 161 -7.90 10.29 10.67
C TYR A 161 -7.31 11.33 11.64
N LEU A 162 -6.11 11.11 12.18
CA LEU A 162 -5.41 12.10 13.01
C LEU A 162 -5.06 13.36 12.23
N ASP A 163 -4.60 13.22 10.99
CA ASP A 163 -4.28 14.36 10.12
C ASP A 163 -5.52 15.24 9.87
N ARG A 164 -6.73 14.67 10.03
CA ARG A 164 -8.02 15.38 9.94
C ARG A 164 -8.67 15.72 11.26
N GLN A 165 -7.96 15.56 12.38
CA GLN A 165 -8.47 15.81 13.73
C GLN A 165 -9.70 14.98 14.10
N GLN A 166 -9.92 13.83 13.45
CA GLN A 166 -10.99 12.90 13.79
C GLN A 166 -10.50 11.91 14.86
N LEU A 167 -10.36 12.41 16.09
CA LEU A 167 -9.70 11.69 17.19
C LEU A 167 -10.39 10.36 17.55
N LEU A 168 -11.73 10.34 17.58
CA LEU A 168 -12.50 9.13 17.94
C LEU A 168 -12.33 8.03 16.88
N ASN A 169 -12.51 8.37 15.59
CA ASN A 169 -12.28 7.45 14.49
C ASN A 169 -10.84 6.89 14.52
N ALA A 170 -9.85 7.77 14.74
CA ALA A 170 -8.48 7.33 14.89
C ALA A 170 -8.30 6.36 16.07
N SER A 171 -8.95 6.62 17.21
CA SER A 171 -8.89 5.75 18.38
C SER A 171 -9.44 4.35 18.12
N ASP A 172 -10.57 4.25 17.42
CA ASP A 172 -11.21 2.96 17.11
C ASP A 172 -10.33 2.11 16.19
N PHE A 173 -9.71 2.72 15.18
CA PHE A 173 -8.76 2.02 14.31
C PHE A 173 -7.47 1.62 15.03
N TYR A 174 -6.99 2.39 16.03
CA TYR A 174 -5.89 1.96 16.87
C TYR A 174 -6.27 0.76 17.75
N GLU A 175 -7.49 0.70 18.28
CA GLU A 175 -7.96 -0.48 19.00
C GLU A 175 -8.08 -1.70 18.11
N GLN A 176 -8.66 -1.53 16.92
CA GLN A 176 -8.75 -2.59 15.92
C GLN A 176 -7.36 -3.09 15.51
N ALA A 177 -6.39 -2.19 15.31
CA ALA A 177 -5.00 -2.57 15.07
C ALA A 177 -4.40 -3.36 16.24
N ALA A 178 -4.70 -2.97 17.48
CA ALA A 178 -4.23 -3.70 18.66
C ALA A 178 -4.81 -5.12 18.69
N TYR A 179 -6.11 -5.27 18.38
CA TYR A 179 -6.76 -6.56 18.26
C TYR A 179 -6.05 -7.46 17.24
N TYR A 180 -5.80 -6.95 16.03
CA TYR A 180 -5.10 -7.70 14.97
C TYR A 180 -3.63 -8.01 15.28
N TYR A 181 -2.91 -7.12 15.99
CA TYR A 181 -1.56 -7.44 16.45
C TYR A 181 -1.52 -8.55 17.50
N GLY A 182 -2.63 -8.80 18.22
CA GLY A 182 -2.79 -9.91 19.15
C GLY A 182 -1.60 -10.07 20.09
N ALA A 183 -0.90 -11.21 19.99
CA ALA A 183 0.23 -11.58 20.84
C ALA A 183 1.49 -10.72 20.64
N ASN A 184 1.58 -9.87 19.61
CA ASN A 184 2.70 -8.96 19.41
C ASN A 184 2.68 -7.83 20.47
N ARG A 185 3.21 -8.14 21.66
CA ARG A 185 3.12 -7.30 22.87
C ARG A 185 3.55 -5.87 22.63
N ARG A 186 4.64 -5.64 21.89
CA ARG A 186 5.18 -4.29 21.66
C ARG A 186 4.22 -3.44 20.83
N ARG A 187 3.77 -3.96 19.68
CA ARG A 187 2.88 -3.21 18.78
C ARG A 187 1.47 -3.10 19.35
N ASN A 188 0.96 -4.16 19.98
CA ASN A 188 -0.32 -4.15 20.68
C ASN A 188 -0.37 -3.09 21.79
N ARG A 189 0.64 -3.04 22.68
CA ARG A 189 0.72 -2.03 23.74
C ARG A 189 0.77 -0.61 23.18
N TYR A 190 1.56 -0.39 22.13
CA TYR A 190 1.63 0.91 21.45
C TYR A 190 0.25 1.34 20.92
N CYS A 191 -0.45 0.44 20.22
CA CYS A 191 -1.77 0.73 19.67
C CYS A 191 -2.81 1.02 20.77
N ARG A 192 -2.85 0.22 21.84
CA ARG A 192 -3.73 0.46 23.00
C ARG A 192 -3.43 1.78 23.69
N PHE A 193 -2.15 2.08 23.91
CA PHE A 193 -1.73 3.36 24.48
C PHE A 193 -2.20 4.53 23.61
N LYS A 194 -2.01 4.45 22.29
CA LYS A 194 -2.47 5.48 21.35
C LYS A 194 -3.98 5.64 21.36
N ALA A 195 -4.75 4.56 21.34
CA ALA A 195 -6.21 4.63 21.40
C ALA A 195 -6.70 5.33 22.68
N ASN A 196 -6.17 4.94 23.85
CA ASN A 196 -6.52 5.55 25.12
C ASN A 196 -6.16 7.04 25.16
N LEU A 197 -4.94 7.39 24.73
CA LEU A 197 -4.50 8.78 24.65
C LEU A 197 -5.47 9.64 23.83
N LEU A 198 -5.91 9.14 22.68
CA LEU A 198 -6.82 9.87 21.79
C LEU A 198 -8.22 10.03 22.37
N ARG A 199 -8.71 9.02 23.10
CA ARG A 199 -9.98 9.11 23.83
C ARG A 199 -9.92 10.16 24.93
N PHE A 200 -8.85 10.18 25.72
CA PHE A 200 -8.67 11.22 26.73
C PHE A 200 -8.62 12.61 26.11
N THR A 201 -7.85 12.81 25.04
CA THR A 201 -7.78 14.12 24.38
C THR A 201 -9.13 14.54 23.79
N ALA A 202 -9.91 13.61 23.24
CA ALA A 202 -11.23 13.92 22.70
C ALA A 202 -12.23 14.30 23.81
N VAL A 203 -12.17 13.64 24.97
CA VAL A 203 -12.99 13.98 26.14
C VAL A 203 -12.58 15.35 26.70
N ASP A 204 -11.29 15.62 26.82
CA ASP A 204 -10.79 16.91 27.28
C ASP A 204 -11.21 18.04 26.33
N GLU A 205 -11.14 17.84 25.01
CA GLU A 205 -11.66 18.78 24.02
C GLU A 205 -13.17 19.05 24.21
N GLN A 206 -13.97 18.00 24.41
CA GLN A 206 -15.41 18.13 24.64
C GLN A 206 -15.73 18.89 25.94
N VAL A 207 -14.99 18.62 27.01
CA VAL A 207 -15.15 19.31 28.31
C VAL A 207 -14.76 20.79 28.19
N LEU A 208 -13.65 21.09 27.50
CA LEU A 208 -13.22 22.47 27.26
C LEU A 208 -14.21 23.24 26.36
N CYS A 209 -14.80 22.58 25.36
CA CYS A 209 -15.86 23.15 24.53
C CYS A 209 -17.14 23.40 25.35
N ALA A 210 -17.56 22.45 26.18
CA ALA A 210 -18.75 22.56 27.03
C ALA A 210 -18.62 23.69 28.07
N ASN A 211 -17.40 23.96 28.53
CA ASN A 211 -17.09 25.03 29.49
C ASN A 211 -16.85 26.39 28.81
N GLY A 212 -16.97 26.50 27.48
CA GLY A 212 -16.79 27.76 26.74
C GLY A 212 -15.35 28.29 26.71
N MET A 213 -14.34 27.44 26.99
CA MET A 213 -12.98 27.86 27.32
C MET A 213 -11.91 27.76 26.21
N VAL A 214 -12.24 27.60 24.90
CA VAL A 214 -11.43 28.04 23.72
C VAL A 214 -11.75 27.23 22.43
N PRO A 215 -11.72 27.86 21.24
CA PRO A 215 -11.58 27.18 19.96
C PRO A 215 -10.13 26.73 19.75
N VAL A 216 -9.85 25.43 19.84
CA VAL A 216 -8.49 24.88 19.67
C VAL A 216 -8.14 24.88 18.18
N LYS A 217 -7.56 25.97 17.70
CA LYS A 217 -6.72 25.96 16.50
C LYS A 217 -5.29 25.53 16.89
N ASP A 218 -4.71 24.72 16.02
CA ASP A 218 -3.29 24.37 15.93
C ASP A 218 -2.73 23.29 16.87
N CYS A 219 -3.39 22.13 16.91
CA CYS A 219 -2.66 20.86 17.01
C CYS A 219 -2.23 20.37 15.61
N LYS A 220 -1.51 21.21 14.84
CA LYS A 220 -0.75 20.71 13.67
C LYS A 220 0.46 19.94 14.19
N ARG A 221 0.24 18.74 14.72
CA ARG A 221 1.33 17.80 14.96
C ARG A 221 1.71 17.19 13.61
N ARG A 222 2.36 17.99 12.75
CA ARG A 222 3.07 17.52 11.55
C ARG A 222 4.03 16.43 12.01
N SER A 223 3.69 15.18 11.70
CA SER A 223 4.56 14.03 11.95
C SER A 223 4.48 13.01 10.82
N SER A 224 4.11 13.42 9.60
CA SER A 224 4.70 12.83 8.42
C SER A 224 5.97 13.63 8.12
N ARG A 225 7.15 13.07 8.44
CA ARG A 225 8.33 13.49 7.69
C ARG A 225 8.07 13.05 6.26
N HIS A 226 7.82 14.02 5.40
CA HIS A 226 7.73 13.77 3.98
C HIS A 226 9.13 13.33 3.54
N ILE A 227 9.21 12.21 2.81
CA ILE A 227 10.50 11.72 2.32
C ILE A 227 10.96 12.68 1.23
N LYS A 228 12.09 13.36 1.44
CA LYS A 228 12.69 14.24 0.43
C LYS A 228 14.00 13.65 -0.05
N SER A 229 14.30 13.75 -1.34
CA SER A 229 15.57 13.31 -1.93
C SER A 229 16.79 14.05 -1.37
N SER A 230 16.57 15.19 -0.71
CA SER A 230 17.58 15.91 0.05
C SER A 230 17.91 15.28 1.41
N ASP A 231 17.09 14.37 1.95
CA ASP A 231 17.36 13.73 3.24
C ASP A 231 18.47 12.67 3.09
N PRO A 232 19.48 12.61 3.97
CA PRO A 232 20.62 11.70 3.81
C PRO A 232 20.23 10.20 3.72
N ASP A 233 19.09 9.82 4.31
CA ASP A 233 18.60 8.44 4.33
C ASP A 233 17.34 8.20 3.48
N TRP A 234 16.98 9.11 2.58
CA TRP A 234 15.70 9.06 1.87
C TRP A 234 15.47 7.75 1.11
N ARG A 235 16.53 7.20 0.50
CA ARG A 235 16.48 5.92 -0.23
C ARG A 235 16.20 4.74 0.69
N VAL A 236 16.73 4.77 1.91
CA VAL A 236 16.43 3.76 2.94
C VAL A 236 14.97 3.86 3.35
N GLN A 237 14.44 5.08 3.51
CA GLN A 237 13.04 5.31 3.83
C GLN A 237 12.10 4.80 2.72
N VAL A 238 12.45 5.01 1.44
CA VAL A 238 11.72 4.45 0.30
C VAL A 238 11.74 2.92 0.33
N ARG A 239 12.91 2.29 0.52
CA ARG A 239 12.99 0.82 0.64
C ARG A 239 12.15 0.29 1.80
N LEU A 240 12.12 1.00 2.93
CA LEU A 240 11.28 0.64 4.09
C LEU A 240 9.79 0.74 3.76
N LEU A 241 9.37 1.72 2.95
CA LEU A 241 7.98 1.84 2.49
C LEU A 241 7.53 0.60 1.71
N PHE A 242 8.34 0.11 0.77
CA PHE A 242 8.02 -1.06 -0.05
C PHE A 242 8.19 -2.40 0.69
N SER A 243 9.18 -2.52 1.58
CA SER A 243 9.43 -3.75 2.35
C SER A 243 8.46 -3.93 3.52
N SER A 244 8.03 -2.85 4.18
CA SER A 244 7.04 -2.91 5.27
C SER A 244 5.65 -3.35 4.83
N THR A 245 5.41 -3.39 3.52
CA THR A 245 4.16 -3.74 2.85
C THR A 245 4.28 -5.03 2.03
N SER A 246 5.43 -5.71 2.07
CA SER A 246 5.64 -6.98 1.40
C SER A 246 4.91 -8.12 2.11
N ILE A 247 4.30 -9.02 1.32
CA ILE A 247 3.66 -10.25 1.79
C ILE A 247 4.71 -11.31 2.14
N ILE A 248 5.86 -11.26 1.45
CA ILE A 248 6.98 -12.18 1.66
C ILE A 248 7.70 -11.75 2.95
N GLN A 249 7.50 -12.50 4.03
CA GLN A 249 8.33 -12.38 5.23
C GLN A 249 9.55 -13.30 5.08
N ARG A 250 10.74 -12.75 5.34
CA ARG A 250 11.83 -13.59 5.84
C ARG A 250 11.37 -14.18 7.17
N PRO A 251 11.55 -15.50 7.41
CA PRO A 251 11.29 -16.09 8.71
C PRO A 251 12.11 -15.32 9.74
N TRP A 252 11.49 -15.05 10.88
CA TRP A 252 12.12 -14.41 12.02
C TRP A 252 13.38 -15.22 12.39
N MET A 253 14.55 -14.63 12.24
CA MET A 253 15.77 -15.05 12.94
C MET A 253 15.84 -14.31 14.27
#